data_AF-A0A7W6NM50-F1
#
_entry.id   AF-A0A7W6NM50-F1
#
_cell.length_a   1.000
_cell.length_b   1.000
_cell.length_c   1.000
_cell.angle_alpha   90.00
_cell.angle_beta   90.00
_cell.angle_gamma   90.00
#
_symmetry.space_group_name_H-M   'P 1'
#
loop_
_entity.id
_entity.type
_entity.pdbx_description
1 polymer ?
#
loop_
_entity_poly.entity_id
_entity_poly.type
_entity_poly.pdbx_seq_one_letter_code
_entity_poly.pdbx_strand_id
1 'polypeptide(L)'
;MAEAVATMRETDALTAASVTVAWVVALNKPFYPLYVWWLTGEGTAASLVAVAAAPFFAAAALMAKTNPLAARLGVPLIGIVDTVLAGVFLGQAGGTELYFAACLMLVALNFHAAEKWLQRGLAVFGFVVFFLFHGRFSAPLHVWDAAGVQSLLTLNAFSVASLMTFIALRYAGVPRG
;
A
#
# COMPACT_ATOMS: atom_id res chain seq x y z
N MET A 1 -25.47 -31.94 0.88
CA MET A 1 -24.98 -31.14 2.04
C MET A 1 -23.46 -31.18 2.21
N ALA A 2 -22.77 -32.29 1.91
CA ALA A 2 -21.30 -32.33 1.92
C ALA A 2 -20.63 -31.41 0.87
N GLU A 3 -21.23 -31.26 -0.32
CA GLU A 3 -20.76 -30.29 -1.35
C GLU A 3 -20.97 -28.82 -0.95
N ALA A 4 -21.97 -28.52 -0.12
CA ALA A 4 -22.20 -27.18 0.43
C ALA A 4 -21.22 -26.82 1.55
N VAL A 5 -20.65 -27.83 2.23
CA VAL A 5 -19.59 -27.65 3.25
C VAL A 5 -18.21 -27.62 2.60
N ALA A 6 -18.02 -28.29 1.45
CA ALA A 6 -16.79 -28.20 0.65
C ALA A 6 -16.59 -26.80 0.03
N THR A 7 -17.68 -26.10 -0.31
CA THR A 7 -17.65 -24.72 -0.83
C THR A 7 -17.38 -23.66 0.24
N MET A 8 -17.60 -23.96 1.53
CA MET A 8 -17.29 -23.04 2.64
C MET A 8 -15.80 -23.04 3.04
N ARG A 9 -14.97 -23.86 2.41
CA ARG A 9 -13.55 -24.01 2.70
C ARG A 9 -12.64 -23.65 1.53
N GLU A 10 -13.21 -23.16 0.44
CA GLU A 10 -12.47 -22.43 -0.57
C GLU A 10 -12.09 -21.09 0.07
N THR A 11 -10.89 -21.06 0.67
CA THR A 11 -10.24 -19.88 1.23
C THR A 11 -10.55 -18.67 0.37
N ASP A 12 -11.22 -17.65 0.94
CA ASP A 12 -11.52 -16.39 0.26
C ASP A 12 -10.27 -15.92 -0.51
N ALA A 13 -10.31 -16.11 -1.83
CA ALA A 13 -9.14 -15.98 -2.69
C ALA A 13 -8.69 -14.51 -2.79
N LEU A 14 -9.64 -13.58 -2.66
CA LEU A 14 -9.35 -12.14 -2.57
C LEU A 14 -8.68 -11.81 -1.26
N THR A 15 -9.13 -12.39 -0.14
CA THR A 15 -8.47 -12.20 1.15
C THR A 15 -7.07 -12.79 1.12
N ALA A 16 -6.89 -13.98 0.58
CA ALA A 16 -5.58 -14.59 0.43
C ALA A 16 -4.64 -13.73 -0.43
N ALA A 17 -5.14 -13.14 -1.52
CA ALA A 17 -4.39 -12.21 -2.36
C ALA A 17 -3.99 -10.93 -1.61
N SER A 18 -4.96 -10.31 -0.91
CA SER A 18 -4.73 -9.10 -0.12
C SER A 18 -3.73 -9.34 1.01
N VAL A 19 -3.81 -10.48 1.69
CA VAL A 19 -2.87 -10.90 2.73
C VAL A 19 -1.46 -11.11 2.16
N THR A 20 -1.35 -11.66 0.95
CA THR A 20 -0.05 -11.83 0.30
C THR A 20 0.60 -10.46 0.06
N VAL A 21 -0.16 -9.50 -0.47
CA VAL A 21 0.33 -8.13 -0.68
C VAL A 21 0.72 -7.48 0.65
N ALA A 22 -0.10 -7.63 1.69
CA ALA A 22 0.18 -7.09 3.01
C ALA A 22 1.52 -7.62 3.57
N TRP A 23 1.79 -8.92 3.43
CA TRP A 23 3.06 -9.51 3.85
C TRP A 23 4.24 -9.01 3.04
N VAL A 24 4.11 -8.92 1.71
CA VAL A 24 5.18 -8.38 0.85
C VAL A 24 5.54 -6.96 1.27
N VAL A 25 4.55 -6.10 1.50
CA VAL A 25 4.78 -4.71 1.94
C VAL A 25 5.39 -4.68 3.35
N ALA A 26 4.85 -5.44 4.29
CA ALA A 26 5.34 -5.48 5.67
C ALA A 26 6.81 -5.93 5.75
N LEU A 27 7.18 -6.97 4.99
CA LEU A 27 8.53 -7.51 4.97
C LEU A 27 9.51 -6.62 4.18
N ASN A 28 9.02 -5.85 3.20
CA ASN A 28 9.86 -4.93 2.44
C ASN A 28 10.20 -3.65 3.20
N LYS A 29 9.29 -3.15 4.04
CA LYS A 29 9.45 -1.85 4.73
C LYS A 29 10.74 -1.67 5.52
N PRO A 30 11.26 -2.65 6.27
CA PRO A 30 12.55 -2.52 6.97
C PRO A 30 13.75 -2.24 6.06
N PHE A 31 13.67 -2.58 4.78
CA PHE A 31 14.75 -2.36 3.82
C PHE A 31 14.72 -0.96 3.18
N TYR A 32 13.60 -0.23 3.26
CA TYR A 32 13.47 1.09 2.64
C TYR A 32 14.54 2.10 3.10
N PRO A 33 14.82 2.25 4.42
CA PRO A 33 15.88 3.14 4.88
C PRO A 33 17.27 2.77 4.36
N LEU A 34 17.53 1.47 4.14
CA LEU A 34 18.80 0.99 3.59
C LEU A 34 18.96 1.42 2.12
N TYR A 35 17.87 1.35 1.33
CA TYR A 35 17.90 1.82 -0.06
C TYR A 35 18.09 3.34 -0.16
N VAL A 36 17.43 4.11 0.72
CA VAL A 36 17.61 5.57 0.78
C VAL A 36 19.04 5.92 1.13
N TRP A 37 19.60 5.30 2.17
CA TRP A 37 20.99 5.51 2.57
C TRP A 37 21.97 5.16 1.45
N TRP A 38 21.77 4.03 0.77
CA TRP A 38 22.62 3.59 -0.33
C TRP A 38 22.62 4.58 -1.51
N LEU A 39 21.48 5.19 -1.82
CA LEU A 39 21.32 6.07 -2.99
C LEU A 39 21.64 7.54 -2.72
N THR A 40 21.44 8.00 -1.50
CA THR A 40 21.52 9.44 -1.15
C THR A 40 22.60 9.75 -0.13
N GLY A 41 23.14 8.74 0.58
CA GLY A 41 24.12 8.91 1.66
C GLY A 41 23.56 9.49 2.96
N GLU A 42 22.40 10.14 2.92
CA GLU A 42 21.76 10.83 4.05
C GLU A 42 20.25 10.50 4.14
N GLY A 43 19.50 11.19 5.01
CA GLY A 43 18.03 11.07 5.09
C GLY A 43 17.48 9.76 5.68
N THR A 44 18.33 8.84 6.13
CA THR A 44 17.94 7.55 6.72
C THR A 44 16.96 7.74 7.89
N ALA A 45 17.20 8.72 8.77
CA ALA A 45 16.34 9.00 9.91
C ALA A 45 14.91 9.41 9.48
N ALA A 46 14.78 10.25 8.44
CA ALA A 46 13.47 10.63 7.91
C ALA A 46 12.74 9.42 7.29
N SER A 47 13.48 8.52 6.64
CA SER A 47 12.93 7.31 6.02
C SER A 47 12.50 6.21 7.01
N LEU A 48 12.95 6.26 8.27
CA LEU A 48 12.52 5.31 9.31
C LEU A 48 11.01 5.38 9.59
N VAL A 49 10.36 6.52 9.30
CA VAL A 49 8.91 6.64 9.40
C VAL A 49 8.19 5.58 8.55
N ALA A 50 8.78 5.19 7.41
CA ALA A 50 8.20 4.18 6.52
C ALA A 50 8.15 2.80 7.19
N VAL A 51 9.03 2.52 8.16
CA VAL A 51 9.06 1.26 8.93
C VAL A 51 7.85 1.18 9.87
N ALA A 52 7.35 2.31 10.36
CA ALA A 52 6.25 2.34 11.32
C ALA A 52 4.95 1.72 10.78
N ALA A 53 4.74 1.74 9.46
CA ALA A 53 3.57 1.11 8.84
C ALA A 53 3.66 -0.43 8.74
N ALA A 54 4.85 -1.02 8.83
CA ALA A 54 5.05 -2.48 8.73
C ALA A 54 4.20 -3.29 9.72
N PRO A 55 4.16 -2.97 11.03
CA PRO A 55 3.31 -3.70 11.97
C PRO A 55 1.82 -3.60 11.65
N PHE A 56 1.35 -2.50 11.06
CA PHE A 56 -0.07 -2.36 10.68
C PHE A 56 -0.43 -3.26 9.50
N PHE A 57 0.45 -3.36 8.48
CA PHE A 57 0.26 -4.31 7.38
C PHE A 57 0.30 -5.77 7.88
N ALA A 58 1.22 -6.10 8.78
CA ALA A 58 1.26 -7.41 9.42
C ALA A 58 -0.02 -7.69 10.24
N ALA A 59 -0.52 -6.71 10.99
CA ALA A 59 -1.77 -6.84 11.75
C ALA A 59 -2.97 -7.08 10.83
N ALA A 60 -3.08 -6.36 9.71
CA ALA A 60 -4.12 -6.61 8.71
C ALA A 60 -4.04 -8.03 8.15
N ALA A 61 -2.82 -8.53 7.89
CA ALA A 61 -2.60 -9.89 7.41
C ALA A 61 -3.03 -10.95 8.44
N LEU A 62 -2.72 -10.74 9.72
CA LEU A 62 -3.09 -11.66 10.81
C LEU A 62 -4.60 -11.64 11.10
N MET A 63 -5.25 -10.49 10.94
CA MET A 63 -6.69 -10.32 11.15
C MET A 63 -7.55 -11.07 10.13
N ALA A 64 -6.99 -11.43 8.98
CA ALA A 64 -7.72 -12.12 7.91
C ALA A 64 -8.39 -13.43 8.35
N LYS A 65 -7.87 -14.09 9.39
CA LYS A 65 -8.46 -15.33 9.93
C LYS A 65 -9.79 -15.10 10.65
N THR A 66 -9.97 -13.93 11.26
CA THR A 66 -11.15 -13.60 12.08
C THR A 66 -12.09 -12.64 11.36
N ASN A 67 -11.56 -11.74 10.54
CA ASN A 67 -12.34 -10.78 9.76
C ASN A 67 -11.71 -10.53 8.38
N PRO A 68 -12.04 -11.36 7.37
CA PRO A 68 -11.52 -11.26 6.00
C PRO A 68 -11.80 -9.89 5.37
N LEU A 69 -13.01 -9.34 5.57
CA LEU A 69 -13.38 -8.03 5.03
C LEU A 69 -12.54 -6.92 5.66
N ALA A 70 -12.36 -6.92 6.98
CA ALA A 70 -11.50 -5.94 7.65
C ALA A 70 -10.05 -6.01 7.16
N ALA A 71 -9.53 -7.21 6.88
CA ALA A 71 -8.20 -7.36 6.28
C ALA A 71 -8.15 -6.73 4.86
N ARG A 72 -9.12 -7.05 3.99
CA ARG A 72 -9.21 -6.50 2.62
C ARG A 72 -9.39 -4.99 2.58
N LEU A 73 -10.11 -4.41 3.55
CA LEU A 73 -10.24 -2.97 3.76
C LEU A 73 -8.97 -2.34 4.33
N GLY A 74 -8.37 -3.00 5.31
CA GLY A 74 -7.24 -2.48 6.07
C GLY A 74 -6.03 -2.23 5.19
N VAL A 75 -5.71 -3.15 4.28
CA VAL A 75 -4.52 -3.03 3.43
C VAL A 75 -4.48 -1.71 2.63
N PRO A 76 -5.48 -1.36 1.80
CA PRO A 76 -5.47 -0.07 1.09
C PRO A 76 -5.60 1.14 2.02
N LEU A 77 -6.33 1.05 3.14
CA LEU A 77 -6.43 2.15 4.11
C LEU A 77 -5.11 2.47 4.78
N ILE A 78 -4.40 1.44 5.26
CA ILE A 78 -3.06 1.57 5.84
C ILE A 78 -2.11 2.12 4.79
N GLY A 79 -2.19 1.65 3.54
CA GLY A 79 -1.39 2.17 2.42
C GLY A 79 -1.65 3.65 2.14
N ILE A 80 -2.91 4.11 2.17
CA ILE A 80 -3.26 5.52 2.01
C ILE A 80 -2.63 6.37 3.12
N VAL A 81 -2.78 5.96 4.38
CA VAL A 81 -2.21 6.69 5.53
C VAL A 81 -0.69 6.71 5.46
N ASP A 82 -0.06 5.57 5.16
CA ASP A 82 1.38 5.45 4.98
C ASP A 82 1.90 6.33 3.84
N THR A 83 1.16 6.41 2.73
CA THR A 83 1.51 7.29 1.60
C THR A 83 1.47 8.76 1.99
N VAL A 84 0.46 9.17 2.76
CA VAL A 84 0.36 10.55 3.29
C VAL A 84 1.53 10.85 4.23
N LEU A 85 1.83 9.95 5.17
CA LEU A 85 2.95 10.11 6.09
C LEU A 85 4.29 10.15 5.34
N ALA A 86 4.50 9.29 4.36
CA ALA A 86 5.69 9.35 3.52
C ALA A 86 5.81 10.71 2.80
N GLY A 87 4.71 11.24 2.26
CA GLY A 87 4.66 12.58 1.67
C GLY A 87 5.03 13.71 2.63
N VAL A 88 4.53 13.67 3.87
CA VAL A 88 4.85 14.65 4.92
C VAL A 88 6.34 14.59 5.31
N PHE A 89 6.88 13.39 5.50
CA PHE A 89 8.20 13.22 6.10
C PHE A 89 9.35 13.28 5.07
N LEU A 90 9.16 12.67 3.90
CA LEU A 90 10.17 12.58 2.84
C LEU A 90 9.99 13.66 1.77
N GLY A 91 8.81 14.29 1.70
CA GLY A 91 8.49 15.32 0.72
C GLY A 91 7.88 14.73 -0.55
N GLN A 92 6.99 15.51 -1.16
CA GLN A 92 6.21 15.10 -2.33
C GLN A 92 7.07 14.90 -3.58
N ALA A 93 8.08 15.77 -3.78
CA ALA A 93 8.92 15.76 -4.98
C ALA A 93 9.70 14.44 -5.15
N GLY A 94 9.93 13.71 -4.06
CA GLY A 94 10.53 12.38 -4.08
C GLY A 94 9.60 11.27 -4.61
N GLY A 95 8.39 11.58 -5.08
CA GLY A 95 7.50 10.61 -5.72
C GLY A 95 6.77 9.66 -4.77
N THR A 96 6.72 9.97 -3.47
CA THR A 96 6.01 9.17 -2.46
C THR A 96 4.50 9.10 -2.74
N GLU A 97 3.89 10.12 -3.33
CA GLU A 97 2.47 10.12 -3.68
C GLU A 97 2.08 9.08 -4.74
N LEU A 98 3.04 8.55 -5.50
CA LEU A 98 2.78 7.52 -6.52
C LEU A 98 2.19 6.25 -5.90
N TYR A 99 2.43 5.98 -4.61
CA TYR A 99 1.83 4.82 -3.91
C TYR A 99 0.31 4.91 -3.80
N PHE A 100 -0.33 6.08 -3.98
CA PHE A 100 -1.79 6.16 -4.11
C PHE A 100 -2.30 5.33 -5.28
N ALA A 101 -1.55 5.20 -6.38
CA ALA A 101 -1.92 4.36 -7.51
C ALA A 101 -2.01 2.88 -7.10
N ALA A 102 -1.04 2.38 -6.34
CA ALA A 102 -1.06 1.02 -5.81
C ALA A 102 -2.21 0.82 -4.80
N CYS A 103 -2.49 1.83 -3.96
CA CYS A 103 -3.61 1.77 -3.02
C CYS A 103 -4.96 1.71 -3.74
N LEU A 104 -5.20 2.57 -4.74
CA LEU A 104 -6.43 2.57 -5.54
C LEU A 104 -6.56 1.31 -6.39
N MET A 105 -5.45 0.75 -6.87
CA MET A 105 -5.44 -0.55 -7.53
C MET A 105 -5.91 -1.65 -6.57
N LEU A 106 -5.42 -1.67 -5.32
CA LEU A 106 -5.92 -2.61 -4.32
C LEU A 106 -7.41 -2.39 -4.02
N VAL A 107 -7.88 -1.16 -3.94
CA VAL A 107 -9.32 -0.87 -3.81
C VAL A 107 -10.10 -1.43 -5.01
N ALA A 108 -9.59 -1.34 -6.23
CA ALA A 108 -10.24 -1.88 -7.42
C ALA A 108 -10.33 -3.42 -7.42
N LEU A 109 -9.44 -4.09 -6.69
CA LEU A 109 -9.25 -5.53 -6.76
C LEU A 109 -9.70 -6.29 -5.49
N ASN A 110 -9.75 -5.63 -4.33
CA ASN A 110 -9.95 -6.29 -3.02
C ASN A 110 -11.39 -6.67 -2.67
N PHE A 111 -12.39 -6.39 -3.51
CA PHE A 111 -13.79 -6.50 -3.10
C PHE A 111 -14.57 -7.47 -4.00
N HIS A 112 -15.49 -8.19 -3.37
CA HIS A 112 -16.51 -8.98 -4.05
C HIS A 112 -17.55 -8.06 -4.68
N ALA A 113 -18.27 -8.54 -5.69
CA ALA A 113 -19.32 -7.77 -6.35
C ALA A 113 -20.42 -7.30 -5.38
N ALA A 114 -20.71 -8.08 -4.34
CA ALA A 114 -21.65 -7.73 -3.28
C ALA A 114 -21.22 -6.49 -2.46
N GLU A 115 -19.92 -6.20 -2.41
CA GLU A 115 -19.32 -5.15 -1.58
C GLU A 115 -19.08 -3.84 -2.37
N LYS A 116 -19.66 -3.72 -3.57
CA LYS A 116 -19.44 -2.60 -4.51
C LYS A 116 -19.60 -1.20 -3.91
N TRP A 117 -20.51 -1.00 -2.94
CA TRP A 117 -20.72 0.31 -2.34
C TRP A 117 -19.58 0.71 -1.41
N LEU A 118 -19.03 -0.27 -0.68
CA LEU A 118 -17.86 -0.08 0.15
C LEU A 118 -16.62 0.18 -0.72
N GLN A 119 -16.47 -0.58 -1.80
CA GLN A 119 -15.42 -0.37 -2.79
C GLN A 119 -15.47 1.04 -3.39
N ARG A 120 -16.65 1.49 -3.84
CA ARG A 120 -16.85 2.85 -4.40
C ARG A 120 -16.55 3.93 -3.36
N GLY A 121 -17.06 3.75 -2.14
CA GLY A 121 -16.80 4.68 -1.04
C GLY A 121 -15.31 4.80 -0.75
N LEU A 122 -14.59 3.68 -0.72
CA LEU A 122 -13.15 3.67 -0.47
C LEU A 122 -12.34 4.25 -1.64
N ALA A 123 -12.78 4.06 -2.88
CA ALA A 123 -12.15 4.67 -4.05
C ALA A 123 -12.29 6.20 -4.03
N VAL A 124 -13.50 6.69 -3.73
CA VAL A 124 -13.78 8.12 -3.56
C VAL A 124 -12.96 8.67 -2.39
N PHE A 125 -12.92 7.96 -1.26
CA PHE A 125 -12.10 8.35 -0.11
C PHE A 125 -10.61 8.48 -0.49
N GLY A 126 -10.03 7.46 -1.13
CA GLY A 126 -8.63 7.50 -1.56
C GLY A 126 -8.33 8.66 -2.51
N PHE A 127 -9.24 8.93 -3.47
CA PHE A 127 -9.12 10.08 -4.36
C PHE A 127 -9.22 11.42 -3.62
N VAL A 128 -10.17 11.56 -2.69
CA VAL A 128 -10.32 12.78 -1.88
C VAL A 128 -9.07 13.02 -1.03
N VAL A 129 -8.51 11.97 -0.40
CA VAL A 129 -7.25 12.11 0.35
C VAL A 129 -6.12 12.53 -0.59
N PHE A 130 -5.95 11.88 -1.74
CA PHE A 130 -4.97 12.33 -2.74
C PHE A 130 -5.17 13.81 -3.11
N PHE A 131 -6.40 14.21 -3.45
CA PHE A 131 -6.71 15.59 -3.83
C PHE A 131 -6.40 16.60 -2.72
N LEU A 132 -6.67 16.26 -1.47
CA LEU A 132 -6.44 17.11 -0.31
C LEU A 132 -4.95 17.25 0.04
N PHE A 133 -4.11 16.27 -0.30
CA PHE A 133 -2.69 16.29 0.06
C PHE A 133 -1.76 16.61 -1.11
N HIS A 134 -2.21 16.39 -2.34
CA HIS A 134 -1.45 16.71 -3.54
C HIS A 134 -1.09 18.20 -3.58
N GLY A 135 0.21 18.47 -3.71
CA GLY A 135 0.78 19.82 -3.77
C GLY A 135 0.80 20.57 -2.43
N ARG A 136 0.41 19.92 -1.32
CA ARG A 136 0.17 20.60 -0.04
C ARG A 136 1.03 20.09 1.11
N PHE A 137 1.94 19.15 0.88
CA PHE A 137 2.91 18.76 1.89
C PHE A 137 3.88 19.91 2.16
N SER A 138 4.00 20.31 3.44
CA SER A 138 4.96 21.31 3.90
C SER A 138 6.40 20.80 3.79
N ALA A 139 7.38 21.68 4.06
CA ALA A 139 8.80 21.35 3.99
C ALA A 139 9.11 20.00 4.68
N PRO A 140 9.75 19.04 3.98
CA PRO A 140 10.07 17.72 4.51
C PRO A 140 10.98 17.81 5.73
N LEU A 141 10.98 16.77 6.56
CA LEU A 141 11.85 16.69 7.73
C LEU A 141 13.34 16.70 7.37
N HIS A 142 13.68 16.23 6.18
CA HIS A 142 15.01 16.34 5.60
C HIS A 142 14.94 17.16 4.32
N VAL A 143 15.77 18.19 4.23
CA VAL A 143 15.88 19.03 3.03
C VAL A 143 16.78 18.33 2.04
N TRP A 144 16.18 17.82 0.97
CA TRP A 144 16.89 17.16 -0.12
C TRP A 144 17.46 18.18 -1.10
N ASP A 145 18.66 17.92 -1.60
CA ASP A 145 19.16 18.60 -2.80
C ASP A 145 18.50 18.02 -4.07
N ALA A 146 18.76 18.65 -5.23
CA ALA A 146 18.13 18.23 -6.49
C ALA A 146 18.47 16.78 -6.87
N ALA A 147 19.69 16.33 -6.58
CA ALA A 147 20.12 14.97 -6.85
C ALA A 147 19.40 13.95 -5.94
N GLY A 148 19.30 14.25 -4.64
CA GLY A 148 18.59 13.44 -3.66
C GLY A 148 17.11 13.28 -3.99
N VAL A 149 16.44 14.37 -4.38
CA VAL A 149 15.05 14.33 -4.86
C VAL A 149 14.91 13.39 -6.06
N GLN A 150 15.80 13.48 -7.05
CA GLN A 150 15.73 12.65 -8.25
C GLN A 150 15.98 11.16 -7.94
N SER A 151 16.93 10.87 -7.04
CA SER A 151 17.19 9.51 -6.55
C SER A 151 15.97 8.92 -5.85
N LEU A 152 15.31 9.69 -4.97
CA LEU A 152 14.08 9.27 -4.31
C LEU A 152 12.94 9.05 -5.29
N LEU A 153 12.74 9.98 -6.24
CA LEU A 153 11.72 9.84 -7.26
C LEU A 153 11.91 8.55 -8.06
N THR A 154 13.15 8.26 -8.48
CA THR A 154 13.49 7.04 -9.21
C THR A 154 13.23 5.79 -8.37
N LEU A 155 13.67 5.79 -7.10
CA LEU A 155 13.45 4.70 -6.17
C LEU A 155 11.96 4.41 -5.96
N ASN A 156 11.17 5.45 -5.64
CA ASN A 156 9.74 5.31 -5.36
C ASN A 156 8.97 4.94 -6.62
N ALA A 157 9.28 5.52 -7.78
CA ALA A 157 8.65 5.15 -9.05
C ALA A 157 8.90 3.68 -9.39
N PHE A 158 10.15 3.21 -9.24
CA PHE A 158 10.50 1.80 -9.49
C PHE A 158 9.80 0.86 -8.50
N SER A 159 9.75 1.24 -7.22
CA SER A 159 9.06 0.46 -6.19
C SER A 159 7.55 0.36 -6.43
N VAL A 160 6.91 1.47 -6.79
CA VAL A 160 5.47 1.51 -7.12
C VAL A 160 5.18 0.66 -8.36
N ALA A 161 5.98 0.80 -9.43
CA ALA A 161 5.81 -0.01 -10.64
C ALA A 161 5.97 -1.52 -10.34
N SER A 162 6.95 -1.88 -9.51
CA SER A 162 7.17 -3.26 -9.08
C SER A 162 6.01 -3.79 -8.25
N LEU A 163 5.51 -3.00 -7.30
CA LEU A 163 4.37 -3.37 -6.46
C LEU A 163 3.08 -3.52 -7.27
N MET A 164 2.78 -2.58 -8.17
CA MET A 164 1.60 -2.68 -9.05
C MET A 164 1.69 -3.89 -9.98
N THR A 165 2.88 -4.19 -10.51
CA THR A 165 3.12 -5.40 -11.31
C THR A 165 2.87 -6.65 -10.47
N PHE A 166 3.39 -6.71 -9.25
CA PHE A 166 3.15 -7.81 -8.32
C PHE A 166 1.66 -7.98 -8.01
N ILE A 167 0.93 -6.88 -7.73
CA ILE A 167 -0.51 -6.90 -7.50
C ILE A 167 -1.24 -7.43 -8.75
N ALA A 168 -0.91 -6.95 -9.94
CA ALA A 168 -1.52 -7.44 -11.19
C ALA A 168 -1.35 -8.96 -11.33
N LEU A 169 -0.12 -9.45 -11.12
CA LEU A 169 0.19 -10.89 -11.20
C LEU A 169 -0.54 -11.68 -10.11
N ARG A 170 -0.60 -11.16 -8.87
CA ARG A 170 -1.21 -11.85 -7.75
C ARG A 170 -2.73 -11.98 -7.89
N TYR A 171 -3.38 -11.01 -8.50
CA TYR A 171 -4.84 -10.97 -8.70
C TYR A 171 -5.29 -11.54 -10.04
N ALA A 172 -4.36 -11.88 -10.94
CA ALA A 172 -4.68 -12.51 -12.21
C ALA A 172 -5.44 -13.83 -11.96
N GLY A 173 -6.62 -13.97 -12.58
CA GLY A 173 -7.46 -15.16 -12.45
C GLY A 173 -8.19 -15.31 -11.11
N VAL A 174 -8.07 -14.37 -10.17
CA VAL A 174 -8.79 -14.45 -8.89
C VAL A 174 -10.28 -14.08 -9.09
N PRO A 175 -11.24 -14.95 -8.75
CA PRO A 175 -12.67 -14.67 -8.88
C PRO A 175 -13.14 -13.51 -7.98
N ARG A 176 -14.08 -12.70 -8.47
CA ARG A 176 -14.68 -11.55 -7.74
C ARG A 176 -16.21 -11.64 -7.58
N GLY A 177 -16.74 -12.85 -7.73
CA GLY A 177 -18.18 -13.14 -7.63
C GLY A 177 -18.85 -12.48 -6.43
#